data_AF-A0A9D9QMB6-F1
#
_entry.id   AF-A0A9D9QMB6-F1
#
_cell.length_a   1.000
_cell.length_b   1.000
_cell.length_c   1.000
_cell.angle_alpha   90.00
_cell.angle_beta   90.00
_cell.angle_gamma   90.00
#
_symmetry.space_group_name_H-M   'P 1'
#
loop_
_entity.id
_entity.type
_entity.pdbx_description
1 polymer ?
#
loop_
_entity_poly.entity_id
_entity_poly.type
_entity_poly.pdbx_seq_one_letter_code
_entity_poly.pdbx_strand_id
1 'polypeptide(L)'
;MEGYRSGKQRRAEIKAARRERRQAENRRHPEPPLFAEGRAVSVDYGRLMANNSYGRSAFAERGYYLDQPFTCCDCGAQCVWTAERQRWWYECAGGSQYAGAKRCCACRQRERQRKEQARQAALAGLLKKQARLAVMAARA
;
A
#
# COMPACT_ATOMS: atom_id res chain seq x y z
N MET A 1 -42.40 -16.54 5.36
CA MET A 1 -41.68 -17.30 4.30
C MET A 1 -40.60 -16.40 3.73
N GLU A 2 -39.36 -16.56 4.16
CA GLU A 2 -38.25 -15.74 3.65
C GLU A 2 -37.72 -16.39 2.37
N GLY A 3 -38.02 -15.77 1.22
CA GLY A 3 -37.74 -16.31 -0.10
C GLY A 3 -36.24 -16.57 -0.31
N TYR A 4 -35.93 -17.76 -0.84
CA TYR A 4 -34.57 -18.15 -1.19
C TYR A 4 -33.97 -17.19 -2.22
N ARG A 5 -33.08 -16.30 -1.76
CA ARG A 5 -32.34 -15.40 -2.66
C ARG A 5 -31.27 -16.20 -3.39
N SER A 6 -31.21 -16.04 -4.71
CA SER A 6 -30.18 -16.66 -5.53
C SER A 6 -28.79 -16.32 -4.99
N GLY A 7 -27.83 -17.24 -5.06
CA GLY A 7 -26.46 -16.99 -4.60
C GLY A 7 -25.78 -15.79 -5.28
N LYS A 8 -26.27 -15.32 -6.43
CA LYS A 8 -25.86 -14.05 -7.05
C LYS A 8 -26.44 -12.84 -6.30
N GLN A 9 -27.73 -12.86 -5.97
CA GLN A 9 -28.42 -11.82 -5.20
C GLN A 9 -27.81 -11.68 -3.80
N ARG A 10 -27.63 -12.80 -3.09
CA ARG A 10 -26.99 -12.79 -1.76
C ARG A 10 -25.57 -12.23 -1.78
N ARG A 11 -24.77 -12.54 -2.83
CA ARG A 11 -23.43 -11.95 -2.99
C ARG A 11 -23.48 -10.45 -3.26
N ALA A 12 -24.43 -9.98 -4.06
CA ALA A 12 -24.61 -8.56 -4.33
C ALA A 12 -24.98 -7.79 -3.05
N GLU A 13 -25.91 -8.31 -2.26
CA GLU A 13 -26.32 -7.73 -0.98
C GLU A 13 -25.17 -7.67 0.02
N ILE A 14 -24.39 -8.75 0.16
CA ILE A 14 -23.20 -8.76 1.02
C ILE A 14 -22.20 -7.69 0.57
N LYS A 15 -21.99 -7.52 -0.74
CA LYS A 15 -21.11 -6.47 -1.28
C LYS A 15 -21.67 -5.06 -1.02
N ALA A 16 -22.97 -4.87 -1.17
CA ALA A 16 -23.65 -3.59 -0.91
C ALA A 16 -23.54 -3.21 0.57
N ALA A 17 -23.92 -4.13 1.48
CA ALA A 17 -23.78 -3.92 2.92
C ALA A 17 -22.34 -3.65 3.35
N ARG A 18 -21.35 -4.33 2.73
CA ARG A 18 -19.92 -4.02 2.97
C ARG A 18 -19.55 -2.62 2.50
N ARG A 19 -20.08 -2.15 1.38
CA ARG A 19 -19.85 -0.78 0.87
C ARG A 19 -20.49 0.27 1.78
N GLU A 20 -21.72 0.06 2.22
CA GLU A 20 -22.43 0.96 3.13
C GLU A 20 -21.69 1.10 4.47
N ARG A 21 -21.24 -0.01 5.06
CA ARG A 21 -20.44 0.03 6.29
C ARG A 21 -19.16 0.86 6.14
N ARG A 22 -18.45 0.70 5.01
CA ARG A 22 -17.24 1.49 4.71
C ARG A 22 -17.55 2.98 4.54
N GLN A 23 -18.64 3.31 3.85
CA GLN A 23 -19.07 4.71 3.70
C GLN A 23 -19.48 5.34 5.03
N ALA A 24 -20.20 4.59 5.87
CA ALA A 24 -20.57 5.04 7.20
C ALA A 24 -19.34 5.25 8.09
N GLU A 25 -18.32 4.39 7.99
CA GLU A 25 -17.05 4.56 8.69
C GLU A 25 -16.32 5.82 8.25
N ASN A 26 -16.18 6.07 6.94
CA ASN A 26 -15.60 7.31 6.43
C ASN A 26 -16.34 8.57 6.94
N ARG A 27 -17.68 8.55 6.96
CA ARG A 27 -18.50 9.68 7.44
C ARG A 27 -18.37 9.97 8.93
N ARG A 28 -17.93 9.01 9.74
CA ARG A 28 -17.72 9.22 11.18
C ARG A 28 -16.48 10.07 11.47
N HIS A 29 -15.58 10.19 10.50
CA HIS A 29 -14.33 10.91 10.68
C HIS A 29 -14.45 12.34 10.15
N PRO A 30 -14.04 13.34 10.93
CA PRO A 30 -14.18 14.74 10.54
C PRO A 30 -13.29 15.04 9.33
N GLU A 31 -13.75 15.98 8.50
CA GLU A 31 -12.94 16.54 7.43
C GLU A 31 -11.65 17.15 8.02
N PRO A 32 -10.49 16.99 7.35
CA PRO A 32 -9.25 17.56 7.82
C PRO A 32 -9.38 19.08 7.98
N PRO A 33 -8.76 19.66 9.01
CA PRO A 33 -8.60 21.11 9.07
C PRO A 33 -7.90 21.62 7.81
N LEU A 34 -8.32 22.79 7.32
CA LEU A 34 -7.54 23.53 6.34
C LEU A 34 -6.31 24.08 7.06
N PHE A 35 -5.16 23.42 6.93
CA PHE A 35 -3.90 23.93 7.49
C PHE A 35 -3.30 24.96 6.52
N ALA A 36 -2.90 26.11 7.07
CA ALA A 36 -2.30 27.21 6.30
C ALA A 36 -0.95 26.87 5.66
N GLU A 37 -0.22 25.89 6.21
CA GLU A 37 1.19 25.62 5.86
C GLU A 37 1.44 24.20 5.32
N GLY A 38 0.40 23.38 5.13
CA GLY A 38 0.55 22.01 4.65
C GLY A 38 -0.74 21.43 4.12
N ARG A 39 -0.66 20.63 3.04
CA ARG A 39 -1.83 19.90 2.53
C ARG A 39 -2.15 18.77 3.51
N ALA A 40 -3.23 18.91 4.27
CA ALA A 40 -3.85 17.75 4.90
C ALA A 40 -4.71 16.99 3.89
N VAL A 41 -4.66 15.67 3.94
CA VAL A 41 -5.46 14.80 3.07
C VAL A 41 -6.23 13.83 3.94
N SER A 42 -7.55 13.75 3.75
CA SER A 42 -8.41 12.83 4.50
C SER A 42 -8.05 11.36 4.24
N VAL A 43 -8.25 10.53 5.28
CA VAL A 43 -8.08 9.08 5.21
C VAL A 43 -9.35 8.44 4.63
N ASP A 44 -9.22 7.63 3.59
CA ASP A 44 -10.30 6.75 3.13
C ASP A 44 -10.20 5.40 3.85
N TYR A 45 -10.90 5.24 4.97
CA TYR A 45 -10.96 3.99 5.74
C TYR A 45 -11.55 2.81 4.93
N GLY A 46 -12.33 3.10 3.88
CA GLY A 46 -12.82 2.09 2.96
C GLY A 46 -11.74 1.46 2.07
N ARG A 47 -10.59 2.15 1.91
CA ARG A 47 -9.41 1.72 1.15
C ARG A 47 -8.21 1.43 2.05
N LEU A 48 -8.15 2.04 3.22
CA LEU A 48 -7.10 1.77 4.20
C LEU A 48 -7.11 0.27 4.53
N MET A 49 -5.98 -0.39 4.27
CA MET A 49 -5.84 -1.80 4.62
C MET A 49 -6.09 -1.98 6.12
N ALA A 50 -7.01 -2.89 6.44
CA ALA A 50 -7.32 -3.23 7.83
C ALA A 50 -6.01 -3.57 8.54
N ASN A 51 -5.75 -2.87 9.66
CA ASN A 51 -4.58 -3.18 10.45
C ASN A 51 -4.74 -4.60 11.00
N ASN A 52 -3.63 -5.33 11.07
CA ASN A 52 -3.58 -6.50 11.94
C ASN A 52 -3.70 -6.04 13.40
N SER A 53 -3.74 -7.00 14.33
CA SER A 53 -4.08 -6.92 15.77
C SER A 53 -3.60 -5.73 16.62
N TYR A 54 -2.85 -4.77 16.08
CA TYR A 54 -2.27 -3.61 16.74
C TYR A 54 -3.14 -2.33 16.71
N GLY A 55 -4.42 -2.40 16.33
CA GLY A 55 -5.32 -1.23 16.38
C GLY A 55 -5.12 -0.23 15.23
N ARG A 56 -5.59 1.01 15.35
CA ARG A 56 -5.44 2.04 14.30
C ARG A 56 -4.12 2.81 14.48
N SER A 57 -3.49 3.22 13.38
CA SER A 57 -2.30 4.07 13.43
C SER A 57 -2.65 5.52 13.81
N ALA A 58 -1.67 6.29 14.28
CA ALA A 58 -1.91 7.67 14.75
C ALA A 58 -2.55 8.58 13.69
N PHE A 59 -2.23 8.44 12.39
CA PHE A 59 -2.91 9.21 11.34
C PHE A 59 -4.35 8.72 11.11
N ALA A 60 -4.61 7.42 11.26
CA ALA A 60 -5.92 6.82 11.12
C ALA A 60 -6.82 7.10 12.33
N GLU A 61 -6.26 7.39 13.50
CA GLU A 61 -7.04 7.93 14.63
C GLU A 61 -7.39 9.39 14.40
N ARG A 62 -6.46 10.20 13.89
CA ARG A 62 -6.69 11.61 13.54
C ARG A 62 -7.66 11.80 12.36
N GLY A 63 -7.68 10.88 11.41
CA GLY A 63 -8.54 10.94 10.21
C GLY A 63 -7.93 11.65 8.99
N TYR A 64 -6.67 12.08 9.07
CA TYR A 64 -5.98 12.73 7.97
C TYR A 64 -4.46 12.55 8.01
N TYR A 65 -3.85 12.60 6.83
CA TYR A 65 -2.41 12.64 6.62
C TYR A 65 -1.90 14.08 6.69
N LEU A 66 -0.67 14.26 7.19
CA LEU A 66 0.05 15.52 7.24
C LEU A 66 1.42 15.33 6.62
N ASP A 67 1.94 16.35 5.94
CA ASP A 67 3.32 16.34 5.43
C ASP A 67 4.33 16.03 6.55
N GLN A 68 5.17 15.02 6.34
CA GLN A 68 6.17 14.59 7.32
C GLN A 68 7.59 14.84 6.80
N PRO A 69 8.39 15.72 7.43
CA PRO A 69 9.79 15.84 7.08
C PRO A 69 10.54 14.56 7.44
N PHE A 70 11.51 14.18 6.61
CA PHE A 70 12.39 13.05 6.87
C PHE A 70 13.75 13.28 6.21
N THR A 71 14.77 12.64 6.77
CA THR A 71 16.12 12.64 6.20
C THR A 71 16.33 11.34 5.44
N CYS A 72 16.78 11.44 4.19
CA CYS A 72 17.06 10.25 3.38
C CYS A 72 18.23 9.45 3.98
N CYS A 73 18.02 8.17 4.26
CA CYS A 73 19.05 7.30 4.86
C CYS A 73 20.28 7.07 3.98
N ASP A 74 20.16 7.19 2.66
CA ASP A 74 21.28 6.92 1.74
C ASP A 74 22.09 8.19 1.40
N CYS A 75 21.44 9.34 1.17
CA CYS A 75 22.10 10.56 0.70
C CYS A 75 22.04 11.74 1.69
N GLY A 76 21.38 11.59 2.83
CA GLY A 76 21.26 12.64 3.85
C GLY A 76 20.36 13.82 3.48
N ALA A 77 19.78 13.84 2.28
CA ALA A 77 18.91 14.94 1.85
C ALA A 77 17.67 15.07 2.73
N GLN A 78 17.36 16.29 3.15
CA GLN A 78 16.10 16.62 3.80
C GLN A 78 14.97 16.58 2.77
N CYS A 79 13.91 15.87 3.07
CA CYS A 79 12.79 15.63 2.17
C CYS A 79 11.48 15.72 2.94
N VAL A 80 10.39 15.95 2.21
CA VAL A 80 9.03 15.90 2.77
C VAL A 80 8.30 14.71 2.20
N TRP A 81 7.75 13.88 3.07
CA TRP A 81 6.79 12.86 2.72
C TRP A 81 5.40 13.45 2.74
N THR A 82 4.96 13.85 1.55
CA THR A 82 3.70 14.58 1.43
C THR A 82 2.49 13.71 1.81
N ALA A 83 1.44 14.34 2.32
CA ALA A 83 0.18 13.71 2.68
C ALA A 83 -0.43 12.95 1.48
N GLU A 84 -0.32 13.49 0.27
CA GLU A 84 -0.75 12.80 -0.97
C GLU A 84 0.02 11.50 -1.22
N ARG A 85 1.35 11.51 -1.00
CA ARG A 85 2.20 10.31 -1.15
C ARG A 85 1.93 9.29 -0.04
N GLN A 86 1.60 9.75 1.16
CA GLN A 86 1.14 8.88 2.25
C GLN A 86 -0.17 8.19 1.87
N ARG A 87 -1.19 8.96 1.44
CA ARG A 87 -2.46 8.42 0.97
C ARG A 87 -2.25 7.34 -0.10
N TRP A 88 -1.46 7.62 -1.13
CA TRP A 88 -1.16 6.63 -2.16
C TRP A 88 -0.50 5.37 -1.58
N TRP A 89 0.47 5.52 -0.68
CA TRP A 89 1.18 4.38 -0.07
C TRP A 89 0.25 3.48 0.74
N TYR A 90 -0.56 4.06 1.64
CA TYR A 90 -1.40 3.28 2.55
C TYR A 90 -2.68 2.75 1.91
N GLU A 91 -3.29 3.51 1.00
CA GLU A 91 -4.62 3.17 0.45
C GLU A 91 -4.56 2.53 -0.94
N CYS A 92 -3.54 2.84 -1.75
CA CYS A 92 -3.43 2.33 -3.11
C CYS A 92 -2.37 1.23 -3.22
N ALA A 93 -1.17 1.47 -2.68
CA ALA A 93 -0.09 0.47 -2.70
C ALA A 93 -0.25 -0.59 -1.61
N GLY A 94 -1.12 -0.37 -0.61
CA GLY A 94 -1.37 -1.31 0.49
C GLY A 94 -0.19 -1.45 1.45
N GLY A 95 0.63 -0.41 1.58
CA GLY A 95 1.74 -0.39 2.52
C GLY A 95 1.29 -0.46 3.97
N SER A 96 2.14 -1.02 4.84
CA SER A 96 1.87 -1.06 6.29
C SER A 96 1.67 0.35 6.85
N GLN A 97 0.64 0.54 7.68
CA GLN A 97 0.32 1.80 8.35
C GLN A 97 1.44 2.30 9.29
N TYR A 98 2.35 1.40 9.71
CA TYR A 98 3.50 1.74 10.55
C TYR A 98 4.77 2.03 9.75
N ALA A 99 4.73 1.92 8.42
CA ALA A 99 5.85 2.25 7.57
C ALA A 99 5.97 3.77 7.38
N GLY A 100 7.20 4.28 7.46
CA GLY A 100 7.57 5.67 7.15
C GLY A 100 8.42 5.81 5.88
N ALA A 101 8.46 7.00 5.29
CA ALA A 101 9.40 7.29 4.20
C ALA A 101 10.85 7.36 4.73
N LYS A 102 11.73 6.50 4.18
CA LYS A 102 13.16 6.45 4.54
C LYS A 102 14.10 7.00 3.48
N ARG A 103 13.64 7.06 2.22
CA ARG A 103 14.47 7.39 1.05
C ARG A 103 13.81 8.48 0.21
N CYS A 104 14.63 9.38 -0.32
CA CYS A 104 14.20 10.36 -1.32
C CYS A 104 13.76 9.65 -2.62
N CYS A 105 13.15 10.39 -3.55
CA CYS A 105 12.67 9.83 -4.81
C CYS A 105 13.83 9.22 -5.64
N ALA A 106 14.94 9.96 -5.76
CA ALA A 106 16.12 9.51 -6.49
C ALA A 106 16.72 8.23 -5.90
N CYS A 107 16.92 8.16 -4.59
CA CYS A 107 17.45 6.96 -3.93
C CYS A 107 16.48 5.77 -3.99
N ARG A 108 15.16 6.01 -3.93
CA ARG A 108 14.16 4.95 -4.20
C ARG A 108 14.29 4.41 -5.61
N GLN A 109 14.50 5.27 -6.62
CA GLN A 109 14.65 4.83 -8.01
C GLN A 109 15.92 4.00 -8.20
N ARG A 110 17.05 4.44 -7.64
CA ARG A 110 18.32 3.69 -7.66
C ARG A 110 18.17 2.32 -7.01
N GLU A 111 17.51 2.25 -5.85
CA GLU A 111 17.27 0.98 -5.15
C GLU A 111 16.33 0.05 -5.94
N ARG A 112 15.34 0.59 -6.65
CA ARG A 112 14.48 -0.19 -7.56
C ARG A 112 15.29 -0.78 -8.71
N GLN A 113 16.16 0.02 -9.34
CA GLN A 113 17.04 -0.45 -10.42
C GLN A 113 17.97 -1.55 -9.94
N ARG A 114 18.61 -1.38 -8.77
CA ARG A 114 19.48 -2.40 -8.17
C ARG A 114 18.75 -3.74 -7.95
N LYS A 115 17.54 -3.69 -7.38
CA LYS A 115 16.71 -4.89 -7.15
C LYS A 115 16.29 -5.56 -8.44
N GLU A 116 15.94 -4.78 -9.45
CA GLU A 116 15.56 -5.32 -10.76
C GLU A 116 16.73 -6.00 -11.46
N GLN A 117 17.92 -5.38 -11.47
CA GLN A 117 19.14 -6.00 -11.99
C GLN A 117 19.46 -7.33 -11.27
N ALA A 118 19.36 -7.36 -9.94
CA ALA A 118 19.57 -8.58 -9.16
C ALA A 118 18.55 -9.68 -9.52
N ARG A 119 17.28 -9.30 -9.72
CA ARG A 119 16.22 -10.22 -10.15
C ARG A 119 16.51 -10.79 -11.54
N GLN A 120 16.92 -9.95 -12.48
CA GLN A 120 17.27 -10.39 -13.84
C GLN A 120 18.44 -11.36 -13.84
N ALA A 121 19.50 -11.06 -13.09
CA ALA A 121 20.65 -11.96 -12.94
C ALA A 121 20.24 -13.31 -12.32
N ALA A 122 19.38 -13.30 -11.30
CA ALA A 122 18.87 -14.53 -10.67
C ALA A 122 18.03 -15.36 -11.65
N LEU A 123 17.12 -14.74 -12.40
CA LEU A 123 16.31 -15.41 -13.42
C LEU A 123 17.18 -16.03 -14.52
N ALA A 124 18.18 -15.29 -15.03
CA ALA A 124 19.12 -15.81 -16.01
C ALA A 124 19.89 -17.03 -15.49
N GLY A 125 20.30 -17.00 -14.21
CA GLY A 125 20.93 -18.15 -13.54
C GLY A 125 20.01 -19.37 -13.45
N LEU A 126 18.74 -19.16 -13.09
CA LEU A 126 17.75 -20.24 -13.02
C LEU A 126 17.50 -20.87 -14.40
N LEU A 127 17.36 -20.06 -15.45
CA LEU A 127 17.19 -20.54 -16.82
C LEU A 127 18.38 -21.36 -17.30
N LYS A 128 19.61 -20.91 -17.02
CA LYS A 128 20.84 -21.68 -17.32
C LYS A 128 20.86 -23.03 -16.60
N LYS A 129 20.47 -23.05 -15.33
CA LYS A 129 20.38 -24.30 -14.55
C LYS A 129 19.33 -25.26 -15.13
N GLN A 130 18.15 -24.75 -15.48
CA GLN A 130 17.09 -25.55 -16.12
C GLN A 130 17.55 -26.12 -17.46
N ALA A 131 18.20 -25.32 -18.30
CA ALA A 131 18.75 -25.78 -19.58
C ALA A 131 19.79 -26.90 -19.38
N ARG A 132 20.70 -26.74 -18.40
CA ARG A 132 21.69 -27.78 -18.07
C ARG A 132 21.02 -29.09 -17.61
N LEU A 133 20.01 -29.00 -16.76
CA LEU A 133 19.27 -30.18 -16.28
C LEU A 133 18.50 -30.86 -17.43
N ALA A 134 17.89 -30.11 -18.33
CA ALA A 134 17.21 -30.65 -19.50
C ALA A 134 18.18 -31.41 -20.42
N VAL A 135 19.37 -30.86 -20.67
CA VAL A 135 20.42 -31.54 -21.45
C VAL A 135 20.90 -32.83 -20.78
N MET A 136 21.05 -32.82 -19.45
CA MET A 136 21.44 -34.02 -18.69
C MET A 136 20.36 -35.10 -18.73
N ALA A 137 19.09 -34.71 -18.59
CA ALA A 137 17.96 -35.64 -18.65
C ALA A 137 17.78 -36.24 -20.06
N ALA A 138 18.02 -35.47 -21.12
CA ALA A 138 17.93 -35.96 -22.50
C ALA A 138 19.08 -36.90 -22.92
N ARG A 139 20.12 -37.02 -22.09
CA ARG A 139 21.28 -37.89 -22.31
C ARG A 139 21.23 -39.19 -21.47
N ALA A 140 20.27 -39.31 -20.55
CA ALA A 140 20.03 -40.48 -19.73
C ALA A 140 18.95 -41.37 -20.38
#